data_AF-A0A4C1TZC9-F1
#
_entry.id   AF-A0A4C1TZC9-F1
#
_cell.length_a   1.000
_cell.length_b   1.000
_cell.length_c   1.000
_cell.angle_alpha   90.00
_cell.angle_beta   90.00
_cell.angle_gamma   90.00
#
_symmetry.space_group_name_H-M   'P 1'
#
loop_
_entity.id
_entity.type
_entity.pdbx_description
1 polymer ?
#
loop_
_entity_poly.entity_id
_entity_poly.type
_entity_poly.pdbx_seq_one_letter_code
_entity_poly.pdbx_strand_id
1 'polypeptide(L)'
;MNVLEENEDYSKISPILLEQLMYETNLIGGCEKQELLFALILVIIIESNFTLLNRDLDIVNNIAERILSARESKDGNFIATFVWDKFVATPLRVVAILTGDVMILNAVLFDLNNETYSLCLPIPHYVSSSEPIKLRELRNLILRIKDGILTPIKCSILNHYGLSSACLKGLPEELLLNISLNLPVRDVVNLGKTCRRLHSILNDENFWCRLCKRDFKGDKFDNRSDWKELYKDKFILNLEESKKRQRIHMFGTMHEFMDFSDYVSYVDPGWETFT
;
A
#
# COMPACT_ATOMS: atom_id res chain seq x y z
N MET A 1 -27.98 -6.68 -12.95
CA MET A 1 -26.85 -5.82 -12.58
C MET A 1 -25.98 -6.66 -11.67
N ASN A 2 -25.07 -7.43 -12.28
CA ASN A 2 -24.36 -8.51 -11.60
C ASN A 2 -23.29 -7.92 -10.69
N VAL A 3 -23.51 -8.07 -9.39
CA VAL A 3 -22.50 -7.90 -8.36
C VAL A 3 -21.41 -8.93 -8.66
N LEU A 4 -20.20 -8.45 -8.96
CA LEU A 4 -19.02 -9.29 -9.10
C LEU A 4 -18.72 -9.89 -7.72
N GLU A 5 -19.05 -11.17 -7.56
CA GLU A 5 -18.57 -11.99 -6.47
C GLU A 5 -17.05 -12.15 -6.60
N GLU A 6 -16.29 -11.22 -6.04
CA GLU A 6 -14.87 -11.45 -5.71
C GLU A 6 -14.80 -12.25 -4.39
N ASN A 7 -15.21 -13.52 -4.46
CA ASN A 7 -14.87 -14.53 -3.45
C ASN A 7 -13.57 -15.22 -3.87
N GLU A 8 -12.44 -14.53 -3.77
CA GLU A 8 -11.13 -15.18 -3.85
C GLU A 8 -10.54 -15.27 -2.45
N ASP A 9 -10.35 -16.50 -1.98
CA ASP A 9 -9.74 -16.84 -0.70
C ASP A 9 -8.23 -16.51 -0.79
N TYR A 10 -7.88 -15.21 -0.70
CA TYR A 10 -6.58 -14.60 -1.05
C TYR A 10 -5.36 -15.14 -0.27
N SER A 11 -5.54 -16.12 0.63
CA SER A 11 -4.53 -16.59 1.58
C SER A 11 -3.90 -17.95 1.25
N LYS A 12 -4.30 -18.60 0.16
CA LYS A 12 -3.77 -19.90 -0.24
C LYS A 12 -3.16 -19.85 -1.64
N ILE A 13 -1.85 -20.10 -1.71
CA ILE A 13 -1.21 -20.56 -2.95
C ILE A 13 -1.81 -21.94 -3.25
N SER A 14 -2.10 -22.21 -4.52
CA SER A 14 -2.48 -23.55 -4.95
C SER A 14 -1.34 -24.51 -4.64
N PRO A 15 -1.55 -25.51 -3.77
CA PRO A 15 -0.48 -26.46 -3.41
C PRO A 15 0.09 -27.18 -4.64
N ILE A 16 -0.70 -27.28 -5.72
CA ILE A 16 -0.31 -27.88 -7.00
C ILE A 16 0.81 -27.07 -7.67
N LEU A 17 0.72 -25.73 -7.69
CA LEU A 17 1.74 -24.88 -8.31
C LEU A 17 3.03 -24.87 -7.49
N LEU A 18 2.92 -24.97 -6.16
CA LEU A 18 4.07 -25.09 -5.28
C LEU A 18 4.78 -26.44 -5.44
N GLU A 19 4.02 -27.53 -5.55
CA GLU A 19 4.57 -28.87 -5.82
C GLU A 19 5.22 -28.96 -7.20
N GLN A 20 4.60 -28.36 -8.22
CA GLN A 20 5.20 -28.24 -9.55
C GLN A 20 6.50 -27.44 -9.53
N LEU A 21 6.54 -26.30 -8.83
CA LEU A 21 7.79 -25.56 -8.63
C LEU A 21 8.86 -26.38 -7.92
N MET A 22 8.51 -27.11 -6.86
CA MET A 22 9.47 -27.94 -6.13
C MET A 22 9.99 -29.09 -6.99
N TYR A 23 9.15 -29.65 -7.87
CA TYR A 23 9.57 -30.66 -8.82
C TYR A 23 10.49 -30.08 -9.91
N GLU A 24 10.10 -28.96 -10.51
CA GLU A 24 10.87 -28.27 -11.55
C GLU A 24 12.20 -27.72 -11.04
N THR A 25 12.25 -27.17 -9.83
CA THR A 25 13.48 -26.66 -9.21
C THR A 25 14.43 -27.78 -8.76
N ASN A 26 13.91 -28.93 -8.32
CA ASN A 26 14.72 -30.12 -8.05
C ASN A 26 15.31 -30.73 -9.33
N LEU A 27 14.59 -30.66 -10.45
CA LEU A 27 15.08 -31.09 -11.77
C LEU A 27 16.24 -30.23 -12.28
N ILE A 28 16.29 -28.95 -11.90
CA ILE A 28 17.31 -27.99 -12.37
C ILE A 28 18.68 -28.20 -11.70
N GLY A 29 18.75 -28.88 -10.55
CA GLY A 29 20.00 -29.23 -9.86
C GLY A 29 20.80 -27.99 -9.38
N GLY A 30 20.83 -27.77 -8.05
CA GLY A 30 21.67 -26.71 -7.46
C GLY A 30 21.06 -25.31 -7.49
N CYS A 31 19.74 -25.20 -7.31
CA CYS A 31 19.03 -23.92 -7.23
C CYS A 31 19.51 -23.11 -6.01
N GLU A 32 20.04 -21.90 -6.23
CA GLU A 32 20.46 -21.02 -5.14
C GLU A 32 19.22 -20.46 -4.40
N LYS A 33 19.38 -20.04 -3.13
CA LYS A 33 18.26 -19.54 -2.31
C LYS A 33 17.51 -18.38 -2.98
N GLN A 34 18.25 -17.57 -3.73
CA GLN A 34 17.80 -16.40 -4.46
C GLN A 34 16.88 -16.80 -5.62
N GLU A 35 17.25 -17.86 -6.35
CA GLU A 35 16.48 -18.38 -7.46
C GLU A 35 15.15 -18.98 -6.97
N LEU A 36 15.19 -19.69 -5.84
CA LEU A 36 13.97 -20.22 -5.22
C LEU A 36 13.01 -19.11 -4.76
N LEU A 37 13.54 -18.04 -4.16
CA LEU A 37 12.73 -16.89 -3.78
C LEU A 37 12.13 -16.20 -5.00
N PHE A 38 12.92 -16.03 -6.08
CA PHE A 38 12.42 -15.44 -7.31
C PHE A 38 11.35 -16.31 -7.98
N ALA A 39 11.54 -17.62 -8.05
CA ALA A 39 10.54 -18.57 -8.57
C ALA A 39 9.22 -18.48 -7.80
N LEU A 40 9.30 -18.37 -6.48
CA LEU A 40 8.13 -18.19 -5.63
C LEU A 40 7.42 -16.86 -5.90
N ILE A 41 8.17 -15.78 -6.11
CA ILE A 41 7.60 -14.48 -6.52
C ILE A 41 6.86 -14.62 -7.85
N LEU A 42 7.45 -15.31 -8.85
CA LEU A 42 6.80 -15.54 -10.14
C LEU A 42 5.45 -16.25 -9.97
N VAL A 43 5.39 -17.30 -9.15
CA VAL A 43 4.14 -18.03 -8.90
C VAL A 43 3.11 -17.17 -8.19
N ILE A 44 3.50 -16.38 -7.19
CA ILE A 44 2.57 -15.48 -6.49
C ILE A 44 1.97 -14.47 -7.48
N ILE A 45 2.76 -13.97 -8.43
CA ILE A 45 2.29 -13.06 -9.48
C ILE A 45 1.32 -13.78 -10.42
N ILE A 46 1.67 -14.98 -10.89
CA ILE A 46 0.83 -15.79 -11.79
C ILE A 46 -0.52 -16.13 -11.15
N GLU A 47 -0.51 -16.59 -9.90
CA GLU A 47 -1.74 -16.86 -9.13
C GLU A 47 -2.60 -15.63 -8.90
N SER A 48 -2.03 -14.43 -9.05
CA SER A 48 -2.77 -13.19 -8.95
C SER A 48 -3.39 -12.76 -10.29
N ASN A 49 -3.56 -13.70 -11.22
CA ASN A 49 -4.13 -13.55 -12.57
C ASN A 49 -3.24 -12.73 -13.52
N PHE A 50 -1.92 -12.82 -13.37
CA PHE A 50 -0.98 -12.26 -14.33
C PHE A 50 -0.41 -13.34 -15.23
N THR A 51 -0.43 -13.11 -16.53
CA THR A 51 0.18 -13.99 -17.51
C THR A 51 1.65 -13.59 -17.71
N LEU A 52 2.56 -14.57 -17.62
CA LEU A 52 3.99 -14.38 -17.85
C LEU A 52 4.28 -14.29 -19.35
N LEU A 53 5.05 -13.28 -19.75
CA LEU A 53 5.46 -13.02 -21.13
C LEU A 53 6.95 -13.27 -21.35
N ASN A 54 7.29 -13.74 -22.54
CA ASN A 54 8.68 -13.87 -22.99
C ASN A 54 9.25 -12.52 -23.46
N ARG A 55 10.54 -12.48 -23.80
CA ARG A 55 11.19 -11.29 -24.39
C ARG A 55 10.49 -10.85 -25.69
N ASP A 56 9.94 -11.81 -26.43
CA ASP A 56 9.18 -11.59 -27.67
C ASP A 56 7.67 -11.36 -27.43
N LEU A 57 7.24 -11.19 -26.17
CA LEU A 57 5.84 -11.01 -25.75
C LEU A 57 4.93 -12.23 -25.97
N ASP A 58 5.49 -13.40 -26.26
CA ASP A 58 4.76 -14.66 -26.29
C ASP A 58 4.45 -15.18 -24.88
N ILE A 59 3.32 -15.87 -24.72
CA ILE A 59 2.89 -16.44 -23.43
C ILE A 59 3.83 -17.58 -23.04
N VAL A 60 4.44 -17.48 -21.87
CA VAL A 60 5.32 -18.52 -21.31
C VAL A 60 4.53 -19.40 -20.36
N ASN A 61 4.40 -20.68 -20.69
CA ASN A 61 3.74 -21.67 -19.84
C ASN A 61 4.70 -22.35 -18.86
N ASN A 62 6.02 -22.24 -19.06
CA ASN A 62 7.02 -22.95 -18.29
C ASN A 62 7.85 -21.99 -17.42
N ILE A 63 7.67 -22.04 -16.11
CA ILE A 63 8.38 -21.20 -15.14
C ILE A 63 9.86 -21.58 -15.08
N ALA A 64 10.19 -22.86 -15.22
CA ALA A 64 11.56 -23.37 -15.25
C ALA A 64 12.39 -22.74 -16.38
N GLU A 65 11.82 -22.65 -17.59
CA GLU A 65 12.48 -21.97 -18.72
C GLU A 65 12.77 -20.50 -18.42
N ARG A 66 11.88 -19.81 -17.69
CA ARG A 66 12.11 -18.41 -17.33
C ARG A 66 13.22 -18.27 -16.30
N ILE A 67 13.27 -19.12 -15.29
CA ILE A 67 14.34 -19.15 -14.28
C ILE A 67 15.70 -19.38 -14.99
N LEU A 68 15.74 -20.33 -15.93
CA LEU A 68 16.94 -20.62 -16.72
C LEU A 68 17.33 -19.46 -17.64
N SER A 69 16.38 -18.80 -18.29
CA SER A 69 16.66 -17.61 -19.13
C SER A 69 17.08 -16.38 -18.31
N ALA A 70 16.68 -16.32 -17.04
CA ALA A 70 17.10 -15.27 -16.11
C ALA A 70 18.52 -15.51 -15.58
N ARG A 71 18.97 -16.78 -15.54
CA ARG A 71 20.33 -17.19 -15.17
C ARG A 71 21.41 -16.69 -16.14
N GLU A 72 21.05 -16.36 -17.38
CA GLU A 72 22.01 -15.91 -18.40
C GLU A 72 22.52 -14.48 -18.19
N SER A 73 21.87 -13.69 -17.32
CA SER A 73 22.32 -12.33 -17.04
C SER A 73 23.47 -12.35 -16.02
N LYS A 74 24.68 -12.01 -16.48
CA LYS A 74 25.94 -11.99 -15.69
C LYS A 74 25.90 -11.12 -14.43
N ASP A 75 24.86 -10.30 -14.25
CA ASP A 75 24.73 -9.32 -13.17
C ASP A 75 23.92 -9.82 -11.95
N GLY A 76 23.40 -11.05 -11.96
CA GLY A 76 22.61 -11.59 -10.84
C GLY A 76 21.23 -10.92 -10.66
N ASN A 77 20.77 -10.20 -11.68
CA ASN A 77 19.45 -9.55 -11.70
C ASN A 77 18.45 -10.44 -12.43
N PHE A 78 17.27 -10.65 -11.83
CA PHE A 78 16.19 -11.39 -12.45
C PHE A 78 15.16 -10.43 -13.04
N ILE A 79 14.73 -10.68 -14.27
CA ILE A 79 13.76 -9.85 -14.96
C ILE A 79 12.63 -10.73 -15.49
N ALA A 80 11.39 -10.34 -15.24
CA ALA A 80 10.20 -10.98 -15.79
C ALA A 80 9.21 -9.91 -16.25
N THR A 81 8.51 -10.18 -17.35
CA THR A 81 7.46 -9.31 -17.88
C THR A 81 6.14 -10.03 -17.78
N PHE A 82 5.11 -9.33 -17.34
CA PHE A 82 3.79 -9.85 -17.10
C PHE A 82 2.75 -8.96 -17.75
N VAL A 83 1.59 -9.54 -18.00
CA VAL A 83 0.38 -8.83 -18.38
C VAL A 83 -0.76 -9.27 -17.47
N TRP A 84 -1.61 -8.33 -17.06
CA TRP A 84 -2.84 -8.69 -16.38
C TRP A 84 -3.88 -9.10 -17.41
N ASP A 85 -4.52 -10.27 -17.28
CA ASP A 85 -5.31 -10.94 -18.33
C ASP A 85 -6.26 -10.06 -19.16
N LYS A 86 -6.89 -9.05 -18.55
CA LYS A 86 -7.84 -8.14 -19.21
C LYS A 86 -7.22 -6.84 -19.76
N PHE A 87 -5.94 -6.62 -19.49
CA PHE A 87 -5.20 -5.38 -19.75
C PHE A 87 -3.86 -5.68 -20.43
N VAL A 88 -3.94 -6.36 -21.58
CA VAL A 88 -2.76 -6.75 -22.40
C VAL A 88 -1.95 -5.55 -22.88
N ALA A 89 -2.60 -4.40 -23.03
CA ALA A 89 -1.95 -3.17 -23.47
C ALA A 89 -1.12 -2.47 -22.37
N THR A 90 -1.06 -3.00 -21.14
CA THR A 90 -0.23 -2.46 -20.06
C THR A 90 0.70 -3.53 -19.49
N PRO A 91 1.90 -3.74 -20.06
CA PRO A 91 2.84 -4.72 -19.57
C PRO A 91 3.51 -4.23 -18.27
N LEU A 92 3.57 -5.15 -17.32
CA LEU A 92 4.25 -5.01 -16.05
C LEU A 92 5.63 -5.64 -16.13
N ARG A 93 6.71 -4.88 -15.93
CA ARG A 93 8.05 -5.46 -15.80
C ARG A 93 8.47 -5.51 -14.36
N VAL A 94 8.81 -6.71 -13.91
CA VAL A 94 9.32 -7.00 -12.57
C VAL A 94 10.82 -7.25 -12.67
N VAL A 95 11.59 -6.49 -11.91
CA VAL A 95 13.05 -6.57 -11.82
C VAL A 95 13.39 -6.88 -10.37
N ALA A 96 13.98 -8.04 -10.12
CA ALA A 96 14.52 -8.42 -8.82
C ALA A 96 16.04 -8.24 -8.82
N ILE A 97 16.53 -7.40 -7.92
CA ILE A 97 17.94 -7.07 -7.75
C ILE A 97 18.42 -7.67 -6.43
N LEU A 98 19.54 -8.38 -6.47
CA LEU A 98 20.16 -8.94 -5.28
C LEU A 98 21.11 -7.92 -4.65
N THR A 99 20.99 -7.70 -3.35
CA THR A 99 21.88 -6.81 -2.59
C THR A 99 22.21 -7.49 -1.26
N GLY A 100 23.25 -8.33 -1.26
CA GLY A 100 23.60 -9.15 -0.11
C GLY A 100 22.52 -10.19 0.21
N ASP A 101 22.04 -10.21 1.45
CA ASP A 101 20.98 -11.12 1.93
C ASP A 101 19.55 -10.60 1.67
N VAL A 102 19.41 -9.58 0.85
CA VAL A 102 18.13 -8.93 0.55
C VAL A 102 17.89 -8.93 -0.96
N MET A 103 16.65 -9.22 -1.34
CA MET A 103 16.15 -9.07 -2.70
C MET A 103 15.25 -7.83 -2.78
N ILE A 104 15.63 -6.89 -3.65
CA ILE A 104 14.83 -5.70 -3.94
C ILE A 104 14.01 -6.00 -5.20
N LEU A 105 12.69 -5.97 -5.05
CA LEU A 105 11.73 -6.23 -6.11
C LEU A 105 11.16 -4.90 -6.60
N ASN A 106 11.44 -4.55 -7.85
CA ASN A 106 10.93 -3.35 -8.50
C ASN A 106 9.97 -3.74 -9.62
N ALA A 107 8.75 -3.27 -9.53
CA ALA A 107 7.69 -3.46 -10.50
C ALA A 107 7.40 -2.14 -11.21
N VAL A 108 7.54 -2.12 -12.54
CA VAL A 108 7.42 -0.91 -13.36
C VAL A 108 6.32 -1.07 -14.40
N LEU A 109 5.43 -0.09 -14.45
CA LEU A 109 4.36 0.03 -15.45
C LEU A 109 4.74 1.10 -16.48
N PHE A 110 5.19 0.72 -17.68
CA PHE A 110 5.70 1.68 -18.67
C PHE A 110 4.64 2.65 -19.17
N ASP A 111 3.44 2.13 -19.46
CA ASP A 111 2.36 2.93 -20.03
C ASP A 111 1.71 3.89 -19.01
N LEU A 112 2.08 3.76 -17.72
CA LEU A 112 1.57 4.57 -16.62
C LEU A 112 2.65 5.52 -16.11
N ASN A 113 3.26 6.31 -16.99
CA ASN A 113 4.33 7.26 -16.65
C ASN A 113 5.50 6.63 -15.88
N ASN A 114 5.81 5.35 -16.14
CA ASN A 114 6.80 4.57 -15.38
C ASN A 114 6.53 4.54 -13.86
N GLU A 115 5.25 4.49 -13.45
CA GLU A 115 4.89 4.23 -12.05
C GLU A 115 5.62 2.97 -11.57
N THR A 116 6.39 3.13 -10.49
CA THR A 116 7.29 2.11 -9.97
C THR A 116 6.91 1.75 -8.54
N TYR A 117 6.80 0.46 -8.26
CA TYR A 117 6.50 -0.11 -6.96
C TYR A 117 7.68 -0.95 -6.50
N SER A 118 8.23 -0.61 -5.34
CA SER A 118 9.44 -1.24 -4.81
C SER A 118 9.15 -1.94 -3.48
N LEU A 119 9.62 -3.18 -3.36
CA LEU A 119 9.53 -3.97 -2.13
C LEU A 119 10.89 -4.56 -1.78
N CYS A 120 11.22 -4.55 -0.51
CA CYS A 120 12.47 -5.08 0.02
C CYS A 120 12.20 -6.38 0.79
N LEU A 121 12.79 -7.48 0.33
CA LEU A 121 12.54 -8.83 0.84
C LEU A 121 13.83 -9.45 1.40
N PRO A 122 13.94 -9.66 2.72
CA PRO A 122 15.08 -10.38 3.29
C PRO A 122 15.00 -11.87 2.93
N ILE A 123 15.98 -12.36 2.17
CA ILE A 123 16.06 -13.76 1.73
C ILE A 123 16.05 -14.76 2.91
N PRO A 124 16.84 -14.60 4.00
CA PRO A 124 16.91 -15.61 5.06
C PRO A 124 15.61 -15.76 5.85
N HIS A 125 14.72 -14.77 5.76
CA HIS A 125 13.41 -14.81 6.42
C HIS A 125 12.44 -15.79 5.73
N TYR A 126 12.56 -15.92 4.41
CA TYR A 126 11.67 -16.74 3.59
C TYR A 126 12.32 -18.06 3.14
N VAL A 127 13.64 -18.08 2.99
CA VAL A 127 14.40 -19.26 2.52
C VAL A 127 15.47 -19.62 3.54
N SER A 128 15.33 -20.79 4.16
CA SER A 128 16.30 -21.27 5.15
C SER A 128 17.50 -21.95 4.51
N SER A 129 18.68 -21.73 5.12
CA SER A 129 19.95 -22.35 4.71
C SER A 129 20.15 -23.79 5.18
N SER A 130 19.20 -24.38 5.90
CA SER A 130 19.28 -25.78 6.32
C SER A 130 19.01 -26.70 5.12
N GLU A 131 19.78 -27.76 4.93
CA GLU A 131 19.42 -28.84 4.01
C GLU A 131 18.38 -29.78 4.65
N PRO A 132 17.25 -30.10 3.98
CA PRO A 132 16.76 -29.55 2.71
C PRO A 132 16.25 -28.11 2.87
N ILE A 133 16.42 -27.29 1.83
CA ILE A 133 16.00 -25.87 1.80
C ILE A 133 14.51 -25.81 2.17
N LYS A 134 14.19 -25.11 3.27
CA LYS A 134 12.81 -24.93 3.74
C LYS A 134 12.32 -23.53 3.45
N LEU A 135 11.14 -23.45 2.85
CA LEU A 135 10.36 -22.23 2.71
C LEU A 135 9.69 -21.89 4.05
N ARG A 136 9.83 -20.66 4.50
CA ARG A 136 9.23 -20.15 5.74
C ARG A 136 8.36 -18.94 5.45
N GLU A 137 7.38 -18.73 6.32
CA GLU A 137 6.53 -17.54 6.32
C GLU A 137 5.91 -17.17 4.96
N LEU A 138 5.54 -18.18 4.16
CA LEU A 138 4.95 -17.99 2.84
C LEU A 138 3.76 -17.04 2.87
N ARG A 139 2.90 -17.17 3.89
CA ARG A 139 1.77 -16.26 4.10
C ARG A 139 2.20 -14.80 4.21
N ASN A 140 3.25 -14.52 4.97
CA ASN A 140 3.78 -13.17 5.14
C ASN A 140 4.34 -12.65 3.81
N LEU A 141 5.09 -13.49 3.09
CA LEU A 141 5.61 -13.13 1.76
C LEU A 141 4.50 -12.78 0.76
N ILE A 142 3.48 -13.64 0.66
CA ILE A 142 2.33 -13.43 -0.23
C ILE A 142 1.65 -12.10 0.11
N LEU A 143 1.35 -11.87 1.40
CA LEU A 143 0.71 -10.63 1.84
C LEU A 143 1.56 -9.42 1.51
N ARG A 144 2.87 -9.46 1.76
CA ARG A 144 3.78 -8.34 1.43
C ARG A 144 3.85 -8.05 -0.07
N ILE A 145 3.88 -9.07 -0.92
CA ILE A 145 3.89 -8.89 -2.38
C ILE A 145 2.53 -8.39 -2.86
N LYS A 146 1.43 -8.95 -2.34
CA LYS A 146 0.07 -8.51 -2.70
C LYS A 146 -0.16 -7.06 -2.30
N ASP A 147 0.08 -6.72 -1.05
CA ASP A 147 -0.19 -5.38 -0.51
C ASP A 147 0.81 -4.33 -1.03
N GLY A 148 2.08 -4.70 -1.20
CA GLY A 148 3.13 -3.78 -1.59
C GLY A 148 3.23 -3.53 -3.11
N ILE A 149 2.89 -4.54 -3.92
CA ILE A 149 3.10 -4.50 -5.38
C ILE A 149 1.81 -4.77 -6.13
N LEU A 150 1.19 -5.94 -5.96
CA LEU A 150 0.13 -6.39 -6.86
C LEU A 150 -1.17 -5.59 -6.74
N THR A 151 -1.65 -5.35 -5.52
CA THR A 151 -2.86 -4.57 -5.27
C THR A 151 -2.69 -3.11 -5.73
N PRO A 152 -1.59 -2.40 -5.40
CA PRO A 152 -1.32 -1.06 -5.94
C PRO A 152 -1.24 -1.01 -7.47
N ILE A 153 -0.66 -2.02 -8.12
CA ILE A 153 -0.59 -2.12 -9.59
C ILE A 153 -1.96 -2.32 -10.19
N LYS A 154 -2.74 -3.30 -9.71
CA LYS A 154 -4.10 -3.55 -10.19
C LYS A 154 -4.95 -2.30 -10.06
N CYS A 155 -4.87 -1.63 -8.92
CA CYS A 155 -5.51 -0.35 -8.71
C CYS A 155 -5.12 0.71 -9.75
N SER A 156 -3.83 0.85 -10.04
CA SER A 156 -3.36 1.91 -10.94
C SER A 156 -3.70 1.62 -12.40
N ILE A 157 -3.68 0.35 -12.80
CA ILE A 157 -4.21 -0.09 -14.10
C ILE A 157 -5.71 0.23 -14.19
N LEU A 158 -6.52 -0.19 -13.21
CA LEU A 158 -7.97 0.08 -13.22
C LEU A 158 -8.27 1.58 -13.33
N ASN A 159 -7.58 2.40 -12.53
CA ASN A 159 -7.78 3.84 -12.52
C ASN A 159 -7.45 4.48 -13.89
N HIS A 160 -6.41 4.01 -14.56
CA HIS A 160 -6.05 4.49 -15.89
C HIS A 160 -7.11 4.16 -16.95
N TYR A 161 -7.75 3.00 -16.83
CA TYR A 161 -8.88 2.62 -17.68
C TYR A 161 -10.22 3.20 -17.23
N GLY A 162 -10.25 4.06 -16.20
CA GLY A 162 -11.47 4.68 -15.67
C GLY A 162 -12.39 3.70 -14.94
N LEU A 163 -11.86 2.55 -14.52
CA LEU A 163 -12.59 1.54 -13.77
C LEU A 163 -12.42 1.76 -12.26
N SER A 164 -13.50 1.55 -11.50
CA SER A 164 -13.45 1.61 -10.04
C SER A 164 -12.52 0.54 -9.49
N SER A 165 -11.60 0.95 -8.62
CA SER A 165 -10.73 0.03 -7.87
C SER A 165 -11.06 0.05 -6.37
N ALA A 166 -10.74 -1.04 -5.67
CA ALA A 166 -11.03 -1.20 -4.24
C ALA A 166 -10.16 -0.32 -3.32
N CYS A 167 -9.24 0.48 -3.87
CA CYS A 167 -8.37 1.35 -3.10
C CYS A 167 -8.85 2.80 -3.07
N LEU A 168 -8.55 3.49 -1.98
CA LEU A 168 -8.89 4.91 -1.81
C LEU A 168 -8.25 5.79 -2.90
N LYS A 169 -7.07 5.41 -3.43
CA LYS A 169 -6.42 6.07 -4.58
C LYS A 169 -7.30 6.03 -5.84
N GLY A 170 -8.17 5.03 -6.00
CA GLY A 170 -8.99 4.89 -7.19
C GLY A 170 -10.30 5.66 -7.20
N LEU A 171 -10.66 6.29 -6.09
CA LEU A 171 -11.88 7.06 -6.04
C LEU A 171 -11.71 8.42 -6.75
N PRO A 172 -12.76 8.90 -7.44
CA PRO A 172 -12.89 10.30 -7.83
C PRO A 172 -12.69 11.23 -6.63
N GLU A 173 -12.09 12.40 -6.87
CA GLU A 173 -11.73 13.36 -5.81
C GLU A 173 -12.95 13.79 -5.00
N GLU A 174 -14.11 13.96 -5.64
CA GLU A 174 -15.37 14.32 -4.99
C GLU A 174 -15.81 13.29 -3.94
N LEU A 175 -15.69 12.00 -4.26
CA LEU A 175 -16.03 10.92 -3.32
C LEU A 175 -15.04 10.88 -2.17
N LEU A 176 -13.76 11.08 -2.46
CA LEU A 176 -12.71 11.11 -1.45
C LEU A 176 -12.91 12.26 -0.46
N LEU A 177 -13.23 13.46 -0.94
CA LEU A 177 -13.56 14.61 -0.12
C LEU A 177 -14.81 14.37 0.72
N ASN A 178 -15.86 13.76 0.15
CA ASN A 178 -17.08 13.43 0.90
C ASN A 178 -16.84 12.38 1.99
N ILE A 179 -16.05 11.33 1.73
CA ILE A 179 -15.63 10.36 2.75
C ILE A 179 -14.84 11.08 3.85
N SER A 180 -13.89 11.93 3.47
CA SER A 180 -13.04 12.68 4.40
C SER A 180 -13.84 13.67 5.26
N LEU A 181 -14.90 14.27 4.71
CA LEU A 181 -15.84 15.13 5.44
C LEU A 181 -16.72 14.38 6.45
N ASN A 182 -16.69 13.05 6.49
CA ASN A 182 -17.33 12.25 7.54
C ASN A 182 -16.34 11.83 8.64
N LEU A 183 -15.04 12.10 8.46
CA LEU A 183 -14.02 11.75 9.44
C LEU A 183 -13.83 12.86 10.49
N PRO A 184 -13.46 12.51 11.74
CA PRO A 184 -12.93 13.47 12.71
C PRO A 184 -11.70 14.19 12.17
N VAL A 185 -11.48 15.45 12.57
CA VAL A 185 -10.36 16.25 12.05
C VAL A 185 -9.00 15.58 12.26
N ARG A 186 -8.80 14.86 13.36
CA ARG A 186 -7.54 14.12 13.62
C ARG A 186 -7.26 13.09 12.53
N ASP A 187 -8.30 12.39 12.08
CA ASP A 187 -8.18 11.35 11.06
C ASP A 187 -8.02 11.97 9.67
N VAL A 188 -8.68 13.10 9.38
CA VAL A 188 -8.45 13.88 8.16
C VAL A 188 -6.99 14.31 8.04
N VAL A 189 -6.46 14.87 9.12
CA VAL A 189 -5.07 15.29 9.25
C VAL A 189 -4.16 14.07 9.00
N ASN A 190 -4.32 12.99 9.77
CA ASN A 190 -3.54 11.77 9.58
C ASN A 190 -3.61 11.20 8.15
N LEU A 191 -4.78 11.22 7.52
CA LEU A 191 -4.97 10.80 6.14
C LEU A 191 -4.13 11.63 5.18
N GLY A 192 -4.06 12.95 5.39
CA GLY A 192 -3.20 13.87 4.64
C GLY A 192 -1.70 13.62 4.80
N LYS A 193 -1.25 12.90 5.85
CA LYS A 193 0.18 12.50 6.01
C LYS A 193 0.55 11.28 5.18
N THR A 194 -0.43 10.51 4.71
CA THR A 194 -0.16 9.19 4.12
C THR A 194 0.43 9.27 2.71
N CYS A 195 -0.05 10.19 1.86
CA CYS A 195 0.50 10.37 0.52
C CYS A 195 0.29 11.80 -0.02
N ARG A 196 1.16 12.21 -0.94
CA ARG A 196 1.15 13.55 -1.56
C ARG A 196 -0.17 13.90 -2.26
N ARG A 197 -0.84 12.91 -2.88
CA ARG A 197 -2.14 13.14 -3.54
C ARG A 197 -3.23 13.45 -2.52
N LEU A 198 -3.35 12.64 -1.47
CA LEU A 198 -4.31 12.87 -0.39
C LEU A 198 -4.04 14.19 0.31
N HIS A 199 -2.76 14.51 0.54
CA HIS A 199 -2.35 15.80 1.07
C HIS A 199 -2.88 16.95 0.20
N SER A 200 -2.65 16.91 -1.11
CA SER A 200 -3.10 17.96 -2.03
C SER A 200 -4.62 18.13 -2.05
N ILE A 201 -5.37 17.02 -2.07
CA ILE A 201 -6.83 17.04 -2.10
C ILE A 201 -7.39 17.61 -0.78
N LEU A 202 -6.84 17.17 0.36
CA LEU A 202 -7.29 17.60 1.69
C LEU A 202 -6.81 19.00 2.06
N ASN A 203 -5.92 19.61 1.29
CA ASN A 203 -5.50 20.99 1.47
C ASN A 203 -6.37 22.00 0.71
N ASP A 204 -7.47 21.55 0.10
CA ASP A 204 -8.43 22.41 -0.60
C ASP A 204 -9.21 23.32 0.37
N GLU A 205 -9.31 24.61 0.04
CA GLU A 205 -9.98 25.60 0.88
C GLU A 205 -11.49 25.34 1.02
N ASN A 206 -12.14 24.83 -0.03
CA ASN A 206 -13.58 24.53 0.06
C ASN A 206 -13.84 23.35 1.01
N PHE A 207 -12.94 22.37 1.03
CA PHE A 207 -12.98 21.28 2.00
C PHE A 207 -12.90 21.80 3.45
N TRP A 208 -11.92 22.65 3.77
CA TRP A 208 -11.78 23.24 5.11
C TRP A 208 -12.96 24.15 5.48
N CYS A 209 -13.51 24.89 4.51
CA CYS A 209 -14.74 25.67 4.70
C CYS A 209 -15.93 24.79 5.11
N ARG A 210 -16.13 23.66 4.42
CA ARG A 210 -17.18 22.68 4.76
C ARG A 210 -16.95 22.05 6.13
N LEU A 211 -15.70 21.72 6.46
CA LEU A 211 -15.32 21.15 7.74
C LEU A 211 -15.58 22.13 8.90
N CYS A 212 -15.20 23.40 8.74
CA CYS A 212 -15.49 24.49 9.67
C CYS A 212 -16.99 24.62 9.96
N LYS A 213 -17.83 24.64 8.91
CA LYS A 213 -19.28 24.74 9.05
C LYS A 213 -19.90 23.51 9.72
N ARG A 214 -19.31 22.33 9.54
CA ARG A 214 -19.75 21.07 10.16
C ARG A 214 -19.49 21.07 11.66
N ASP A 215 -18.27 21.45 12.07
CA ASP A 215 -17.78 21.28 13.44
C ASP A 215 -18.08 22.48 14.35
N PHE A 216 -18.17 23.69 13.79
CA PHE A 216 -18.47 24.93 14.52
C PHE A 216 -19.80 25.54 14.06
N LYS A 217 -20.89 24.77 14.19
CA LYS A 217 -22.24 25.22 13.81
C LYS A 217 -22.65 26.46 14.61
N GLY A 218 -23.13 27.49 13.92
CA GLY A 218 -23.66 28.71 14.55
C GLY A 218 -22.66 29.86 14.65
N ASP A 219 -21.39 29.62 14.35
CA ASP A 219 -20.40 30.70 14.29
C ASP A 219 -20.55 31.54 13.02
N LYS A 220 -20.31 32.85 13.16
CA LYS A 220 -20.14 33.74 12.02
C LYS A 220 -18.74 33.53 11.45
N PHE A 221 -18.67 33.12 10.20
CA PHE A 221 -17.42 33.04 9.46
C PHE A 221 -17.31 34.28 8.58
N ASP A 222 -16.24 35.04 8.74
CA ASP A 222 -15.85 36.04 7.74
C ASP A 222 -15.44 35.35 6.44
N ASN A 223 -15.58 36.05 5.32
CA ASN A 223 -15.22 35.56 3.99
C ASN A 223 -13.68 35.54 3.81
N ARG A 224 -12.96 34.85 4.70
CA ARG A 224 -11.50 34.71 4.68
C ARG A 224 -11.09 33.67 3.65
N SER A 225 -9.90 33.85 3.10
CA SER A 225 -9.30 32.94 2.13
C SER A 225 -8.67 31.69 2.76
N ASP A 226 -8.26 31.77 4.05
CA ASP A 226 -7.51 30.70 4.72
C ASP A 226 -8.38 29.96 5.75
N TRP A 227 -9.25 29.07 5.28
CA TRP A 227 -10.18 28.31 6.13
C TRP A 227 -9.48 27.31 7.02
N LYS A 228 -8.32 26.79 6.59
CA LYS A 228 -7.52 25.83 7.36
C LYS A 228 -6.93 26.46 8.62
N GLU A 229 -6.40 27.68 8.52
CA GLU A 229 -5.87 28.41 9.69
C GLU A 229 -7.01 28.78 10.65
N LEU A 230 -8.13 29.27 10.11
CA LEU A 230 -9.31 29.56 10.92
C LEU A 230 -9.82 28.32 11.66
N TYR A 231 -9.82 27.15 11.01
CA TYR A 231 -10.17 25.90 11.65
C TYR A 231 -9.23 25.61 12.82
N LYS A 232 -7.92 25.75 12.60
CA LYS A 232 -6.88 25.48 13.61
C LYS A 232 -7.07 26.36 14.84
N ASP A 233 -7.27 27.66 14.65
CA ASP A 233 -7.46 28.62 15.74
C ASP A 233 -8.71 28.26 16.58
N LYS A 234 -9.84 28.00 15.92
CA LYS A 234 -11.07 27.61 16.61
C LYS A 234 -10.95 26.27 17.33
N PHE A 235 -10.26 25.32 16.73
CA PHE A 235 -10.02 24.02 17.35
C PHE A 235 -9.20 24.16 18.62
N ILE A 236 -8.14 24.98 18.61
CA ILE A 236 -7.32 25.27 19.78
C ILE A 236 -8.15 25.96 20.87
N LEU A 237 -8.93 26.98 20.51
CA LEU A 237 -9.80 27.69 21.45
C LEU A 237 -10.80 26.74 22.13
N ASN A 238 -11.49 25.88 21.36
CA ASN A 238 -12.43 24.91 21.91
C ASN A 238 -11.74 23.86 22.81
N LEU A 239 -10.51 23.46 22.47
CA LEU A 239 -9.71 22.56 23.29
C LEU A 239 -9.35 23.23 24.63
N GLU A 240 -8.93 24.49 24.61
CA GLU A 240 -8.63 25.27 25.82
C GLU A 240 -9.86 25.49 26.69
N GLU A 241 -11.01 25.82 26.09
CA GLU A 241 -12.26 25.97 26.83
C GLU A 241 -12.69 24.65 27.47
N SER A 242 -12.58 23.53 26.75
CA SER A 242 -12.88 22.20 27.28
C SER A 242 -11.96 21.87 28.46
N LYS A 243 -10.66 22.17 28.36
CA LYS A 243 -9.69 22.04 29.45
C LYS A 243 -10.07 22.93 30.65
N LYS A 244 -10.49 24.18 30.44
CA LYS A 244 -10.93 25.09 31.52
C LYS A 244 -12.19 24.56 32.22
N ARG A 245 -13.20 24.09 31.46
CA ARG A 245 -14.43 23.50 32.01
C ARG A 245 -14.13 22.25 32.83
N GLN A 246 -13.23 21.38 32.35
CA GLN A 246 -12.78 20.19 33.09
C GLN A 246 -11.99 20.53 34.35
N ARG A 247 -11.12 21.55 34.32
CA ARG A 247 -10.40 22.04 35.52
C ARG A 247 -11.35 22.57 36.59
N ILE A 248 -12.43 23.25 36.19
CA ILE A 248 -13.47 23.72 37.13
C ILE A 248 -14.23 22.54 37.73
N HIS A 249 -14.42 21.45 36.98
CA HIS A 249 -15.12 20.24 37.45
C HIS A 249 -14.25 19.32 38.33
N MET A 250 -12.92 19.28 38.12
CA MET A 250 -11.96 18.44 38.85
C MET A 250 -11.38 19.06 40.13
N PHE A 251 -11.94 20.15 40.65
CA PHE A 251 -11.60 20.68 41.99
C PHE A 251 -11.98 19.74 43.17
N GLY A 252 -12.23 18.45 42.91
CA GLY A 252 -12.56 17.42 43.89
C GLY A 252 -11.36 16.65 44.44
N THR A 253 -10.33 16.31 43.65
CA THR A 253 -9.22 15.47 44.13
C THR A 253 -7.92 15.69 43.33
N MET A 254 -6.86 16.05 44.03
CA MET A 254 -5.53 16.42 43.49
C MET A 254 -4.81 15.28 42.73
N HIS A 255 -5.25 14.02 42.89
CA HIS A 255 -4.62 12.85 42.28
C HIS A 255 -4.99 12.69 40.79
N GLU A 256 -6.19 13.09 40.37
CA GLU A 256 -6.64 13.02 38.97
C GLU A 256 -5.94 14.05 38.05
N PHE A 257 -5.28 15.05 38.65
CA PHE A 257 -4.58 16.10 37.92
C PHE A 257 -3.23 15.61 37.33
N MET A 258 -2.59 14.64 37.98
CA MET A 258 -1.32 14.08 37.52
C MET A 258 -1.50 13.13 36.33
N ASP A 259 -2.53 12.28 36.34
CA ASP A 259 -2.80 11.34 35.24
C ASP A 259 -3.27 12.05 33.95
N PHE A 260 -3.92 13.21 34.07
CA PHE A 260 -4.42 13.96 32.91
C PHE A 260 -3.31 14.76 32.20
N SER A 261 -2.32 15.27 32.94
CA SER A 261 -1.12 15.91 32.39
C SER A 261 -0.43 14.99 31.39
N ASP A 262 -0.26 13.73 31.78
CA ASP A 262 0.40 12.71 30.96
C ASP A 262 -0.48 12.31 29.77
N TYR A 263 -1.81 12.24 29.93
CA TYR A 263 -2.74 11.97 28.83
C TYR A 263 -2.75 13.06 27.75
N VAL A 264 -2.71 14.35 28.13
CA VAL A 264 -2.81 15.47 27.18
C VAL A 264 -1.56 15.63 26.31
N SER A 265 -0.39 15.18 26.78
CA SER A 265 0.82 15.12 25.95
C SER A 265 0.68 14.19 24.73
N TYR A 266 -0.29 13.26 24.75
CA TYR A 266 -0.61 12.36 23.64
C TYR A 266 -1.71 12.86 22.69
N VAL A 267 -2.37 13.99 23.00
CA VAL A 267 -3.51 14.52 22.23
C VAL A 267 -3.08 15.59 21.22
N ASP A 268 -1.79 15.72 20.94
CA ASP A 268 -1.33 16.55 19.83
C ASP A 268 -1.82 15.94 18.49
N PRO A 269 -2.65 16.64 17.70
CA PRO A 269 -3.06 16.18 16.38
C PRO A 269 -1.89 16.15 15.38
N GLY A 270 -0.71 16.65 15.77
CA GLY A 270 0.49 16.66 14.96
C GLY A 270 0.38 17.67 13.83
N TRP A 271 -0.19 18.85 14.13
CA TRP A 271 -0.31 19.98 13.20
C TRP A 271 1.07 20.52 12.75
N GLU A 272 2.11 20.33 13.55
CA GLU A 272 3.46 20.86 13.32
C GLU A 272 4.19 20.21 12.14
N THR A 273 3.69 19.09 11.62
CA THR A 273 4.25 18.42 10.43
C THR A 273 3.48 18.75 9.14
N PHE A 274 2.61 19.78 9.12
CA PHE A 274 1.74 20.16 7.96
C PHE A 274 2.05 21.52 7.33
N THR A 275 3.18 22.12 7.69
CA THR A 275 3.71 23.30 7.00
C THR A 275 4.70 22.88 5.94
#